data_AF-A0A9P0P671-F1
#
_entry.id   AF-A0A9P0P671-F1
#
_cell.length_a   1.000
_cell.length_b   1.000
_cell.length_c   1.000
_cell.angle_alpha   90.00
_cell.angle_beta   90.00
_cell.angle_gamma   90.00
#
_symmetry.space_group_name_H-M   'P 1'
#
loop_
_entity.id
_entity.type
_entity.pdbx_description
1 polymer ?
#
loop_
_entity_poly.entity_id
_entity_poly.type
_entity_poly.pdbx_seq_one_letter_code
_entity_poly.pdbx_strand_id
1 'polypeptide(L)'
;MSIAPQFGDVFFSCKWTLQNQSCHNFFTPMLTEEGLCFTFNMLDKTELLRNNVFLHDENYMSHGMKADGWTLEDGYPKTTSKDTYPRRALSAGFSAGFFLLLTAYEQDLDYVCKGPVQGFKILLHNPAEIPRVGMQYFRAPLNQEVVVAVKPDMMTTSDGLRGYDPHRRNCFFPSERHLAYYQSYTQQNCQVECLANFTLERCGCVAYHMPRK
;
A
#
# COMPACT_ATOMS: atom_id res chain seq x y z
N MET A 1 20.73 -15.68 11.87
CA MET A 1 20.67 -15.01 10.56
C MET A 1 19.22 -14.78 10.20
N SER A 2 18.82 -13.53 9.98
CA SER A 2 17.52 -13.18 9.43
C SER A 2 17.57 -13.31 7.90
N ILE A 3 16.49 -13.79 7.27
CA ILE A 3 16.39 -13.96 5.79
C ILE A 3 15.93 -12.65 5.12
N ALA A 4 15.46 -11.67 5.89
CA ALA A 4 15.06 -10.35 5.43
C ALA A 4 15.69 -9.23 6.29
N PRO A 5 15.84 -8.01 5.74
CA PRO A 5 16.29 -6.86 6.53
C PRO A 5 15.37 -6.59 7.72
N GLN A 6 15.95 -6.34 8.89
CA GLN A 6 15.16 -5.98 10.08
C GLN A 6 14.71 -4.52 9.99
N PHE A 7 13.56 -4.21 10.59
CA PHE A 7 12.97 -2.88 10.51
C PHE A 7 13.93 -1.77 10.99
N GLY A 8 14.58 -1.99 12.14
CA GLY A 8 15.51 -1.01 12.72
C GLY A 8 16.78 -0.80 11.91
N ASP A 9 17.16 -1.77 11.08
CA ASP A 9 18.34 -1.68 10.22
C ASP A 9 18.04 -0.88 8.94
N VAL A 10 16.77 -0.86 8.52
CA VAL A 10 16.31 -0.15 7.32
C VAL A 10 15.89 1.27 7.63
N PHE A 11 15.15 1.51 8.71
CA PHE A 11 14.56 2.81 9.03
C PHE A 11 15.33 3.52 10.14
N PHE A 12 16.26 4.39 9.75
CA PHE A 12 17.07 5.16 10.71
C PHE A 12 16.31 6.37 11.29
N SER A 13 15.54 7.10 10.47
CA SER A 13 14.76 8.25 10.94
C SER A 13 13.51 8.49 10.10
N CYS A 14 12.39 8.80 10.75
CA CYS A 14 11.13 9.13 10.10
C CYS A 14 10.53 10.39 10.71
N LYS A 15 10.01 11.28 9.85
CA LYS A 15 9.25 12.45 10.30
C LYS A 15 8.02 12.62 9.43
N TRP A 16 6.86 12.63 10.06
CA TRP A 16 5.61 13.04 9.44
C TRP A 16 5.27 14.44 9.91
N THR A 17 5.08 15.38 8.98
CA THR A 17 4.77 16.79 9.32
C THR A 17 5.80 17.44 10.26
N LEU A 18 7.09 17.14 10.05
CA LEU A 18 8.23 17.53 10.91
C LEU A 18 8.22 16.98 12.35
N GLN A 19 7.22 16.18 12.72
CA GLN A 19 7.18 15.56 14.03
C GLN A 19 8.07 14.32 14.03
N ASN A 20 9.08 14.34 14.91
CA ASN A 20 9.89 13.17 15.18
C ASN A 20 9.07 12.16 15.98
N GLN A 21 8.84 10.99 15.40
CA GLN A 21 8.28 9.84 16.09
C GLN A 21 9.05 8.59 15.68
N SER A 22 8.86 7.50 16.44
CA SER A 22 9.41 6.21 16.05
C SER A 22 8.87 5.80 14.68
N CYS A 23 9.76 5.35 13.78
CA CYS A 23 9.36 4.78 12.50
C CYS A 23 8.38 3.60 12.67
N HIS A 24 8.47 2.86 13.78
CA HIS A 24 7.56 1.78 14.12
C HIS A 24 6.10 2.23 14.26
N ASN A 25 5.85 3.51 14.54
CA ASN A 25 4.48 4.04 14.66
C ASN A 25 3.87 4.39 13.29
N PHE A 26 4.67 4.41 12.23
CA PHE A 26 4.24 4.79 10.89
C PHE A 26 4.11 3.61 9.95
N PHE A 27 4.99 2.62 10.09
CA PHE A 27 5.12 1.55 9.12
C PHE A 27 4.62 0.22 9.66
N THR A 28 3.93 -0.53 8.80
CA THR A 28 3.46 -1.89 9.07
C THR A 28 4.12 -2.86 8.10
N PRO A 29 4.62 -4.01 8.56
CA PRO A 29 5.21 -5.01 7.68
C PRO A 29 4.13 -5.62 6.78
N MET A 30 4.50 -5.92 5.55
CA MET A 30 3.65 -6.65 4.61
C MET A 30 4.48 -7.46 3.62
N LEU A 31 3.89 -8.51 3.06
CA LEU A 31 4.55 -9.38 2.10
C LEU A 31 4.11 -9.02 0.68
N THR A 32 5.06 -8.84 -0.23
CA THR A 32 4.81 -8.47 -1.64
C THR A 32 5.56 -9.42 -2.58
N GLU A 33 5.39 -9.25 -3.90
CA GLU A 33 6.15 -9.99 -4.91
C GLU A 33 7.67 -9.79 -4.84
N GLU A 34 8.14 -8.74 -4.16
CA GLU A 34 9.56 -8.43 -3.93
C GLU A 34 10.07 -8.89 -2.56
N GLY A 35 9.24 -9.57 -1.75
CA GLY A 35 9.56 -10.00 -0.40
C GLY A 35 8.94 -9.11 0.69
N LEU A 36 9.59 -9.04 1.84
CA LEU A 36 9.14 -8.23 2.98
C LEU A 36 9.27 -6.73 2.65
N CYS A 37 8.16 -6.01 2.74
CA CYS A 37 8.08 -4.57 2.59
C CYS A 37 7.42 -3.95 3.82
N PHE A 38 7.49 -2.62 3.90
CA PHE A 38 6.87 -1.85 4.96
C PHE A 38 6.01 -0.77 4.34
N THR A 39 4.73 -0.72 4.74
CA THR A 39 3.76 0.23 4.20
C THR A 39 3.42 1.29 5.23
N PHE A 40 3.24 2.52 4.76
CA PHE A 40 2.78 3.65 5.55
C PHE A 40 1.36 3.98 5.10
N ASN A 41 0.46 4.21 6.07
CA ASN A 41 -0.85 4.81 5.84
C ASN A 41 -1.84 3.98 5.00
N MET A 42 -1.62 2.67 4.94
CA MET A 42 -2.51 1.71 4.29
C MET A 42 -3.59 1.24 5.27
N LEU A 43 -4.76 0.82 4.79
CA LEU A 43 -5.79 0.28 5.68
C LEU A 43 -5.31 -0.97 6.42
N ASP A 44 -5.83 -1.16 7.63
CA ASP A 44 -5.57 -2.38 8.41
C ASP A 44 -6.12 -3.60 7.67
N LYS A 45 -5.50 -4.77 7.87
CA LYS A 45 -5.94 -6.03 7.27
C LYS A 45 -7.44 -6.28 7.45
N THR A 46 -8.02 -5.87 8.58
CA THR A 46 -9.45 -6.06 8.88
C THR A 46 -10.38 -5.15 8.07
N GLU A 47 -9.88 -4.00 7.61
CA GLU A 47 -10.62 -3.05 6.77
C GLU A 47 -10.33 -3.24 5.27
N LEU A 48 -9.21 -3.89 4.94
CA LEU A 48 -8.81 -4.14 3.56
C LEU A 48 -9.29 -5.50 3.04
N LEU A 49 -9.09 -6.56 3.84
CA LEU A 49 -9.33 -7.95 3.47
C LEU A 49 -10.62 -8.48 4.11
N ARG A 50 -11.20 -9.48 3.47
CA ARG A 50 -12.30 -10.26 4.04
C ARG A 50 -11.76 -11.27 5.05
N ASN A 51 -12.62 -11.65 6.02
CA ASN A 51 -12.25 -12.54 7.14
C ASN A 51 -11.78 -13.94 6.73
N ASN A 52 -12.02 -14.37 5.50
CA ASN A 52 -11.64 -15.68 4.98
C ASN A 52 -10.36 -15.66 4.12
N VAL A 53 -9.59 -14.56 4.15
CA VAL A 53 -8.31 -14.48 3.47
C VAL A 53 -7.21 -14.97 4.40
N PHE A 54 -6.51 -16.01 3.97
CA PHE A 54 -5.31 -16.50 4.63
C PHE A 54 -4.12 -15.58 4.33
N LEU A 55 -3.42 -15.17 5.40
CA LEU A 55 -2.11 -14.52 5.33
C LEU A 55 -1.07 -15.45 5.95
N HIS A 56 0.15 -15.42 5.41
CA HIS A 56 1.25 -16.25 5.92
C HIS A 56 1.65 -15.90 7.36
N ASP A 57 1.47 -14.65 7.77
CA ASP A 57 1.72 -14.15 9.12
C ASP A 57 0.58 -13.18 9.50
N GLU A 58 0.01 -13.38 10.68
CA GLU A 58 -1.07 -12.55 11.21
C GLU A 58 -0.64 -11.11 11.50
N ASN A 59 0.66 -10.86 11.67
CA ASN A 59 1.19 -9.52 11.92
C ASN A 59 1.30 -8.68 10.65
N TYR A 60 1.23 -9.28 9.46
CA TYR A 60 1.29 -8.52 8.22
C TYR A 60 0.03 -7.68 8.01
N MET A 61 0.24 -6.41 7.66
CA MET A 61 -0.81 -5.39 7.48
C MET A 61 -1.68 -5.18 8.74
N SER A 62 -1.22 -5.63 9.91
CA SER A 62 -1.94 -5.53 11.17
C SER A 62 -1.35 -4.43 12.03
N HIS A 63 -2.06 -3.30 12.14
CA HIS A 63 -1.66 -2.17 12.98
C HIS A 63 -2.78 -1.68 13.91
N GLY A 64 -4.01 -2.15 13.74
CA GLY A 64 -5.13 -1.89 14.65
C GLY A 64 -5.70 -0.47 14.62
N MET A 65 -5.17 0.40 13.77
CA MET A 65 -5.75 1.73 13.51
C MET A 65 -6.93 1.57 12.54
N LYS A 66 -8.05 2.21 12.83
CA LYS A 66 -9.26 2.16 12.00
C LYS A 66 -9.44 3.45 11.22
N ALA A 67 -10.03 3.34 10.03
CA ALA A 67 -10.39 4.49 9.23
C ALA A 67 -11.41 5.39 9.97
N ASP A 68 -11.04 6.65 10.21
CA ASP A 68 -11.90 7.65 10.85
C ASP A 68 -12.58 8.51 9.79
N GLY A 69 -13.80 8.11 9.43
CA GLY A 69 -14.63 8.80 8.44
C GLY A 69 -14.14 8.71 6.99
N TRP A 70 -12.98 8.11 6.73
CA TRP A 70 -12.46 7.93 5.38
C TRP A 70 -13.18 6.82 4.63
N THR A 71 -13.56 7.09 3.37
CA THR A 71 -14.03 6.07 2.43
C THR A 71 -13.31 6.20 1.09
N LEU A 72 -13.31 5.12 0.32
CA LEU A 72 -12.73 5.13 -1.03
C LEU A 72 -13.51 6.01 -2.01
N GLU A 73 -14.84 6.11 -1.88
CA GLU A 73 -15.69 6.91 -2.77
C GLU A 73 -15.66 8.41 -2.41
N ASP A 74 -15.88 8.74 -1.13
CA ASP A 74 -16.13 10.12 -0.70
C ASP A 74 -14.95 10.78 0.02
N GLY A 75 -13.87 10.02 0.29
CA GLY A 75 -12.73 10.49 1.06
C GLY A 75 -13.13 10.85 2.50
N TYR A 76 -12.71 12.02 2.97
CA TYR A 76 -12.99 12.50 4.34
C TYR A 76 -14.16 13.50 4.35
N PRO A 77 -15.18 13.32 5.21
CA PRO A 77 -16.18 14.33 5.49
C PRO A 77 -15.58 15.67 5.96
N LYS A 78 -16.33 16.76 5.75
CA LYS A 78 -15.92 18.10 6.21
C LYS A 78 -15.84 18.23 7.74
N THR A 79 -16.53 17.36 8.47
CA THR A 79 -16.60 17.35 9.94
C THR A 79 -15.48 16.55 10.59
N THR A 80 -14.71 15.78 9.82
CA THR A 80 -13.68 14.89 10.37
C THR A 80 -12.52 15.69 10.96
N SER A 81 -11.96 15.17 12.06
CA SER A 81 -10.77 15.72 12.72
C SER A 81 -9.59 15.87 11.76
N LYS A 82 -8.60 16.69 12.15
CA LYS A 82 -7.32 16.77 11.45
C LYS A 82 -6.46 15.54 11.72
N ASP A 83 -6.53 15.00 12.94
CA ASP A 83 -5.85 13.77 13.32
C ASP A 83 -6.77 12.60 13.03
N THR A 84 -6.51 11.91 11.93
CA THR A 84 -7.34 10.86 11.35
C THR A 84 -6.46 9.75 10.81
N TYR A 85 -7.06 8.57 10.67
CA TYR A 85 -6.50 7.49 9.88
C TYR A 85 -7.42 7.19 8.67
N PRO A 86 -6.89 6.94 7.47
CA PRO A 86 -5.53 7.25 7.05
C PRO A 86 -5.17 8.73 7.30
N ARG A 87 -3.88 9.00 7.47
CA ARG A 87 -3.32 10.34 7.65
C ARG A 87 -3.44 11.12 6.34
N ARG A 88 -3.80 12.40 6.45
CA ARG A 88 -3.94 13.33 5.32
C ARG A 88 -2.95 14.48 5.42
N ALA A 89 -2.40 14.91 4.28
CA ALA A 89 -1.62 16.14 4.23
C ALA A 89 -2.55 17.35 4.44
N LEU A 90 -2.18 18.27 5.33
CA LEU A 90 -2.97 19.46 5.63
C LEU A 90 -2.56 20.69 4.81
N SER A 91 -1.35 20.66 4.25
CA SER A 91 -0.82 21.69 3.36
C SER A 91 0.20 21.08 2.40
N ALA A 92 0.64 21.88 1.42
CA ALA A 92 1.74 21.50 0.54
C ALA A 92 3.10 21.91 1.13
N GLY A 93 4.17 21.29 0.64
CA GLY A 93 5.55 21.62 0.99
C GLY A 93 6.20 20.63 1.96
N PHE A 94 7.51 20.80 2.15
CA PHE A 94 8.35 19.90 2.97
C PHE A 94 7.83 19.73 4.40
N SER A 95 7.35 20.81 5.02
CA SER A 95 6.87 20.79 6.40
C SER A 95 5.60 19.96 6.62
N ALA A 96 4.85 19.68 5.56
CA ALA A 96 3.67 18.82 5.58
C ALA A 96 3.91 17.45 4.93
N GLY A 97 5.14 17.18 4.51
CA GLY A 97 5.53 15.94 3.86
C GLY A 97 5.97 14.85 4.83
N PHE A 98 6.55 13.81 4.24
CA PHE A 98 7.14 12.70 4.94
C PHE A 98 8.63 12.63 4.63
N PHE A 99 9.45 12.63 5.69
CA PHE A 99 10.89 12.50 5.60
C PHE A 99 11.31 11.11 6.06
N LEU A 100 12.16 10.46 5.28
CA LEU A 100 12.73 9.16 5.57
C LEU A 100 14.24 9.22 5.40
N LEU A 101 14.96 8.69 6.38
CA LEU A 101 16.36 8.34 6.25
C LEU A 101 16.46 6.81 6.34
N LEU A 102 16.84 6.21 5.22
CA LEU A 102 16.91 4.77 5.04
C LEU A 102 18.36 4.30 4.99
N THR A 103 18.62 3.13 5.56
CA THR A 103 19.96 2.53 5.66
C THR A 103 19.94 1.10 5.13
N ALA A 104 21.08 0.66 4.60
CA ALA A 104 21.29 -0.70 4.14
C ALA A 104 22.74 -1.10 4.43
N TYR A 105 22.97 -2.37 4.76
CA TYR A 105 24.33 -2.88 4.94
C TYR A 105 24.93 -3.27 3.58
N GLU A 106 26.21 -2.95 3.39
CA GLU A 106 26.93 -3.27 2.15
C GLU A 106 26.94 -4.79 1.85
N GLN A 107 26.99 -5.61 2.90
CA GLN A 107 26.98 -7.07 2.80
C GLN A 107 25.64 -7.65 2.31
N ASP A 108 24.54 -6.89 2.39
CA ASP A 108 23.21 -7.29 1.93
C ASP A 108 22.92 -6.83 0.49
N LEU A 109 23.87 -6.15 -0.17
CA LEU A 109 23.73 -5.67 -1.54
C LEU A 109 23.96 -6.79 -2.55
N ASP A 110 23.01 -6.98 -3.46
CA ASP A 110 23.07 -8.02 -4.49
C ASP A 110 23.05 -7.41 -5.89
N TYR A 111 24.23 -7.26 -6.47
CA TYR A 111 24.41 -6.73 -7.82
C TYR A 111 24.07 -7.75 -8.92
N VAL A 112 24.02 -9.03 -8.60
CA VAL A 112 23.74 -10.11 -9.56
C VAL A 112 22.24 -10.27 -9.73
N CYS A 113 21.48 -10.36 -8.64
CA CYS A 113 20.04 -10.60 -8.68
C CYS A 113 19.21 -9.31 -8.80
N LYS A 114 19.65 -8.20 -8.18
CA LYS A 114 18.90 -6.93 -8.19
C LYS A 114 19.43 -5.92 -9.22
N GLY A 115 20.55 -6.23 -9.86
CA GLY A 115 21.16 -5.45 -10.93
C GLY A 115 22.11 -4.35 -10.45
N PRO A 116 22.61 -3.49 -11.36
CA PRO A 116 23.72 -2.59 -11.08
C PRO A 116 23.37 -1.43 -10.13
N VAL A 117 22.09 -1.07 -10.03
CA VAL A 117 21.63 0.07 -9.21
C VAL A 117 20.96 -0.45 -7.94
N GLN A 118 21.68 -0.30 -6.83
CA GLN A 118 21.21 -0.64 -5.49
C GLN A 118 20.40 0.51 -4.86
N GLY A 119 19.58 0.18 -3.87
CA GLY A 119 18.75 1.14 -3.14
C GLY A 119 17.36 0.59 -2.84
N PHE A 120 16.43 1.49 -2.51
CA PHE A 120 15.10 1.15 -2.04
C PHE A 120 14.08 1.31 -3.17
N LYS A 121 13.22 0.31 -3.37
CA LYS A 121 12.03 0.45 -4.22
C LYS A 121 10.93 1.12 -3.40
N ILE A 122 10.39 2.22 -3.89
CA ILE A 122 9.31 2.97 -3.23
C ILE A 122 8.13 3.07 -4.19
N LEU A 123 6.94 2.75 -3.69
CA LEU A 123 5.68 2.81 -4.41
C LEU A 123 4.68 3.66 -3.62
N LEU A 124 4.04 4.61 -4.30
CA LEU A 124 2.90 5.35 -3.79
C LEU A 124 1.62 4.71 -4.33
N HIS A 125 0.70 4.36 -3.44
CA HIS A 125 -0.57 3.71 -3.80
C HIS A 125 -1.71 4.21 -2.91
N ASN A 126 -2.95 3.87 -3.27
CA ASN A 126 -4.12 4.20 -2.46
C ASN A 126 -4.15 3.34 -1.17
N PRO A 127 -4.60 3.87 -0.02
CA PRO A 127 -4.73 3.09 1.22
C PRO A 127 -5.58 1.82 1.12
N ALA A 128 -6.57 1.77 0.22
CA ALA A 128 -7.45 0.62 0.00
C ALA A 128 -6.96 -0.35 -1.08
N GLU A 129 -5.72 -0.22 -1.55
CA GLU A 129 -5.12 -1.08 -2.59
C GLU A 129 -3.94 -1.87 -2.06
N ILE A 130 -3.82 -3.14 -2.50
CA ILE A 130 -2.60 -3.91 -2.28
C ILE A 130 -1.51 -3.42 -3.23
N PRO A 131 -0.33 -2.99 -2.75
CA PRO A 131 0.77 -2.55 -3.60
C PRO A 131 1.36 -3.68 -4.45
N ARG A 132 1.70 -3.33 -5.71
CA ARG A 132 2.41 -4.19 -6.66
C ARG A 132 3.77 -3.60 -7.04
N VAL A 133 4.73 -3.77 -6.14
CA VAL A 133 6.07 -3.15 -6.21
C VAL A 133 6.89 -3.65 -7.41
N GLY A 134 6.59 -4.82 -7.97
CA GLY A 134 7.22 -5.33 -9.19
C GLY A 134 6.67 -4.69 -10.47
N MET A 135 5.47 -4.11 -10.46
CA MET A 135 4.90 -3.41 -11.62
C MET A 135 5.28 -1.94 -11.70
N GLN A 136 5.15 -1.23 -10.57
CA GLN A 136 5.35 0.20 -10.51
C GLN A 136 6.14 0.55 -9.25
N TYR A 137 7.21 1.30 -9.42
CA TYR A 137 8.03 1.85 -8.35
C TYR A 137 8.96 2.91 -8.92
N PHE A 138 9.42 3.80 -8.05
CA PHE A 138 10.67 4.53 -8.28
C PHE A 138 11.73 3.99 -7.33
N ARG A 139 12.99 4.22 -7.65
CA ARG A 139 14.12 3.77 -6.83
C ARG A 139 14.76 4.96 -6.15
N ALA A 140 14.98 4.86 -4.84
CA ALA A 140 15.83 5.76 -4.07
C ALA A 140 17.23 5.13 -3.97
N PRO A 141 18.24 5.65 -4.68
CA PRO A 141 19.59 5.09 -4.64
C PRO A 141 20.25 5.28 -3.27
N LEU A 142 21.25 4.46 -2.99
CA LEU A 142 22.09 4.63 -1.81
C LEU A 142 22.92 5.93 -1.91
N ASN A 143 23.23 6.54 -0.76
CA ASN A 143 24.06 7.76 -0.64
C ASN A 143 23.54 8.97 -1.44
N GLN A 144 22.22 9.05 -1.64
CA GLN A 144 21.58 10.15 -2.35
C GLN A 144 20.33 10.62 -1.61
N GLU A 145 20.04 11.92 -1.74
CA GLU A 145 18.77 12.49 -1.33
C GLU A 145 17.82 12.54 -2.53
N VAL A 146 16.62 11.98 -2.37
CA VAL A 146 15.58 11.98 -3.39
C VAL A 146 14.38 12.77 -2.89
N VAL A 147 14.05 13.86 -3.56
CA VAL A 147 12.88 14.68 -3.27
C VAL A 147 11.74 14.30 -4.21
N VAL A 148 10.62 13.86 -3.65
CA VAL A 148 9.45 13.38 -4.41
C VAL A 148 8.29 14.35 -4.23
N ALA A 149 7.89 15.02 -5.31
CA ALA A 149 6.69 15.83 -5.33
C ALA A 149 5.49 14.97 -5.75
N VAL A 150 4.53 14.78 -4.84
CA VAL A 150 3.32 13.98 -5.11
C VAL A 150 2.22 14.89 -5.61
N LYS A 151 1.79 14.69 -6.86
CA LYS A 151 0.61 15.32 -7.45
C LYS A 151 -0.41 14.22 -7.78
N PRO A 152 -1.44 14.02 -6.93
CA PRO A 152 -2.45 13.01 -7.22
C PRO A 152 -3.27 13.43 -8.44
N ASP A 153 -3.49 12.50 -9.36
CA ASP A 153 -4.47 12.61 -10.44
C ASP A 153 -5.62 11.68 -10.12
N MET A 154 -6.84 12.22 -10.08
CA MET A 154 -8.02 11.49 -9.61
C MET A 154 -9.14 11.58 -10.63
N MET A 155 -9.62 10.42 -11.04
CA MET A 155 -10.80 10.28 -11.88
C MET A 155 -11.93 9.72 -11.01
N THR A 156 -13.00 10.49 -10.85
CA THR A 156 -14.21 10.06 -10.14
C THR A 156 -15.38 9.92 -11.13
N THR A 157 -16.36 9.11 -10.75
CA THR A 157 -17.59 8.95 -11.54
C THR A 157 -18.67 9.87 -10.97
N SER A 158 -19.38 10.60 -11.83
CA SER A 158 -20.49 11.46 -11.40
C SER A 158 -21.63 10.65 -10.77
N ASP A 159 -22.24 11.18 -9.71
CA ASP A 159 -23.40 10.55 -9.06
C ASP A 159 -24.58 10.34 -10.00
N GLY A 160 -24.75 11.19 -11.01
CA GLY A 160 -25.80 11.04 -12.03
C GLY A 160 -25.65 9.76 -12.87
N LEU A 161 -24.48 9.12 -12.86
CA LEU A 161 -24.22 7.87 -13.54
C LEU A 161 -24.57 6.64 -12.69
N ARG A 162 -24.86 6.77 -11.39
CA ARG A 162 -25.24 5.64 -10.52
C ARG A 162 -26.52 4.93 -10.98
N GLY A 163 -27.42 5.63 -11.69
CA GLY A 163 -28.64 5.04 -12.27
C GLY A 163 -28.41 4.21 -13.52
N TYR A 164 -27.21 4.24 -14.12
CA TYR A 164 -26.89 3.46 -15.32
C TYR A 164 -26.26 2.13 -14.93
N ASP A 165 -26.75 1.05 -15.55
CA ASP A 165 -26.20 -0.29 -15.38
C ASP A 165 -24.67 -0.32 -15.62
N PRO A 166 -23.88 -0.98 -14.73
CA PRO A 166 -22.43 -1.06 -14.85
C PRO A 166 -21.94 -1.55 -16.22
N HIS A 167 -22.65 -2.47 -16.87
CA HIS A 167 -22.30 -2.99 -18.19
C HIS A 167 -22.36 -1.93 -19.29
N ARG A 168 -23.23 -0.91 -19.14
CA ARG A 168 -23.30 0.22 -20.08
C ARG A 168 -22.16 1.21 -19.85
N ARG A 169 -21.68 1.32 -18.61
CA ARG A 169 -20.62 2.25 -18.20
C ARG A 169 -19.21 1.67 -18.35
N ASN A 170 -19.09 0.34 -18.42
CA ASN A 170 -17.83 -0.41 -18.42
C ASN A 170 -16.94 -0.16 -17.18
N CYS A 171 -17.53 0.35 -16.09
CA CYS A 171 -16.85 0.54 -14.81
C CYS A 171 -17.81 0.26 -13.65
N PHE A 172 -17.25 -0.10 -12.50
CA PHE A 172 -18.00 -0.36 -11.27
C PHE A 172 -17.68 0.71 -10.22
N PHE A 173 -18.70 1.17 -9.50
CA PHE A 173 -18.52 1.86 -8.23
C PHE A 173 -18.01 0.86 -7.18
N PRO A 174 -17.24 1.29 -6.18
CA PRO A 174 -16.75 0.44 -5.10
C PRO A 174 -17.82 -0.42 -4.41
N SER A 175 -19.04 0.10 -4.32
CA SER A 175 -20.21 -0.57 -3.72
C SER A 175 -20.94 -1.57 -4.62
N GLU A 176 -20.74 -1.54 -5.94
CA GLU A 176 -21.51 -2.36 -6.89
C GLU A 176 -20.94 -3.76 -7.10
N ARG A 177 -19.62 -3.91 -6.95
CA ARG A 177 -18.94 -5.19 -7.17
C ARG A 177 -18.26 -5.64 -5.89
N HIS A 178 -18.67 -6.81 -5.42
CA HIS A 178 -18.01 -7.46 -4.30
C HIS A 178 -16.86 -8.33 -4.80
N LEU A 179 -15.67 -8.09 -4.24
CA LEU A 179 -14.49 -8.91 -4.44
C LEU A 179 -14.48 -10.07 -3.44
N ALA A 180 -13.92 -11.22 -3.82
CA ALA A 180 -13.86 -12.41 -2.97
C ALA A 180 -12.86 -12.26 -1.81
N TYR A 181 -11.80 -11.47 -2.00
CA TYR A 181 -10.74 -11.29 -1.00
C TYR A 181 -10.73 -9.91 -0.34
N TYR A 182 -11.26 -8.88 -1.02
CA TYR A 182 -11.16 -7.49 -0.58
C TYR A 182 -12.54 -6.93 -0.15
N GLN A 183 -12.51 -5.98 0.79
CA GLN A 183 -13.73 -5.32 1.30
C GLN A 183 -14.32 -4.35 0.26
N SER A 184 -13.47 -3.58 -0.42
CA SER A 184 -13.85 -2.57 -1.40
C SER A 184 -13.30 -2.88 -2.79
N TYR A 185 -14.08 -2.59 -3.84
CA TYR A 185 -13.61 -2.74 -5.21
C TYR A 185 -12.67 -1.60 -5.61
N THR A 186 -11.49 -1.98 -6.11
CA THR A 186 -10.60 -1.15 -6.93
C THR A 186 -10.20 -1.96 -8.15
N GLN A 187 -9.79 -1.28 -9.23
CA GLN A 187 -9.31 -1.98 -10.42
C GLN A 187 -8.11 -2.87 -10.09
N GLN A 188 -7.18 -2.39 -9.26
CA GLN A 188 -5.98 -3.11 -8.87
C GLN A 188 -6.31 -4.37 -8.05
N ASN A 189 -7.15 -4.24 -7.02
CA ASN A 189 -7.56 -5.39 -6.20
C ASN A 189 -8.30 -6.45 -7.03
N CYS A 190 -9.15 -6.02 -7.97
CA CYS A 190 -9.84 -6.92 -8.89
C CYS A 190 -8.86 -7.68 -9.81
N GLN A 191 -7.81 -7.02 -10.30
CA GLN A 191 -6.79 -7.67 -11.13
C GLN A 191 -5.94 -8.68 -10.35
N VAL A 192 -5.59 -8.34 -9.09
CA VAL A 192 -4.86 -9.26 -8.20
C VAL A 192 -5.71 -10.51 -7.91
N GLU A 193 -6.99 -10.33 -7.62
CA GLU A 193 -7.92 -11.45 -7.41
C GLU A 193 -8.08 -12.32 -8.66
N CYS A 194 -8.21 -11.69 -9.84
CA CYS A 194 -8.26 -12.40 -11.12
C CYS A 194 -7.00 -13.24 -11.35
N LEU A 195 -5.82 -12.65 -11.13
CA LEU A 195 -4.54 -13.34 -11.29
C LEU A 195 -4.38 -14.50 -10.30
N ALA A 196 -4.76 -14.30 -9.03
CA ALA A 196 -4.71 -15.34 -8.00
C ALA A 196 -5.62 -16.52 -8.36
N ASN A 197 -6.87 -16.24 -8.77
CA ASN A 197 -7.83 -17.28 -9.17
C ASN A 197 -7.37 -18.04 -10.42
N PHE A 198 -6.89 -17.32 -11.44
CA PHE A 198 -6.36 -17.94 -12.65
C PHE A 198 -5.16 -18.85 -12.36
N THR A 199 -4.24 -18.38 -11.50
CA THR A 199 -3.06 -19.17 -11.11
C THR A 199 -3.47 -20.41 -10.32
N LEU A 200 -4.43 -20.28 -9.40
CA LEU A 200 -4.96 -21.40 -8.63
C LEU A 200 -5.62 -22.45 -9.52
N GLU A 201 -6.49 -22.03 -10.46
CA GLU A 201 -7.18 -22.93 -11.38
C GLU A 201 -6.22 -23.67 -12.30
N ARG A 202 -5.19 -22.96 -12.80
CA ARG A 202 -4.24 -23.53 -13.77
C ARG A 202 -3.15 -24.38 -13.14
N CYS A 203 -2.64 -23.98 -11.97
CA CYS A 203 -1.45 -24.56 -11.35
C CYS A 203 -1.74 -25.34 -10.06
N GLY A 204 -2.91 -25.16 -9.46
CA GLY A 204 -3.24 -25.77 -8.16
C GLY A 204 -2.58 -25.09 -6.95
N CYS A 205 -1.92 -23.94 -7.15
CA CYS A 205 -1.28 -23.15 -6.10
C CYS A 205 -1.26 -21.65 -6.47
N VAL A 206 -0.96 -20.79 -5.50
CA VAL A 206 -0.74 -19.35 -5.72
C VAL A 206 0.59 -18.90 -5.13
N ALA A 207 1.11 -17.76 -5.57
CA ALA A 207 2.33 -17.20 -5.02
C ALA A 207 2.14 -16.79 -3.54
N TYR A 208 3.25 -16.76 -2.78
CA TYR A 208 3.23 -16.53 -1.33
C TYR A 208 2.64 -15.18 -0.90
N HIS A 209 2.64 -14.17 -1.78
CA HIS A 209 2.07 -12.84 -1.49
C HIS A 209 0.63 -12.69 -1.97
N MET A 210 0.11 -13.66 -2.73
CA MET A 210 -1.24 -13.59 -3.30
C MET A 210 -2.29 -13.99 -2.26
N PRO A 211 -3.47 -13.34 -2.26
CA PRO A 211 -4.57 -13.72 -1.38
C PRO A 211 -5.10 -15.11 -1.75
N ARG A 212 -5.47 -15.90 -0.74
CA ARG A 212 -6.15 -17.20 -0.89
C ARG A 212 -7.05 -17.47 0.30
N LYS A 213 -7.94 -18.47 0.17
CA LYS A 213 -8.73 -19.02 1.28
C LYS A 213 -8.07 -20.26 1.85
#